data_AF-A0A7Y6KA51-F1
#
_entry.id   AF-A0A7Y6KA51-F1
#
_cell.length_a   1.000
_cell.length_b   1.000
_cell.length_c   1.000
_cell.angle_alpha   90.00
_cell.angle_beta   90.00
_cell.angle_gamma   90.00
#
_symmetry.space_group_name_H-M   'P 1'
#
loop_
_entity.id
_entity.type
_entity.pdbx_description
1 polymer ?
#
loop_
_entity_poly.entity_id
_entity_poly.type
_entity_poly.pdbx_seq_one_letter_code
_entity_poly.pdbx_strand_id
1 'polypeptide(L)'
;MLFDPSFTDRAVDAGVGASWQPPVTAVAQYRPADCVLTLPDVCEEVPASASVKWRNDESLDAIVLEQFRHGPLRAEDVEAPVSPVDAFRQAFFAWVRRQLPAPLRFLSFGLELCDTNAVIDAIQHQYEHDDFKPRTSLHLGVKSTDEWVHEVGAFAEPLRRAHPLLLHTISNIVDRVSGKTVLVRTPGWFLCEASCLHWEGNESATDEDVRAWLNDVYGDDAEVVDRYLPSELRPLLCPDEIRVPGKVEGRRVRSSVLSDNELRQLRADSPGMVARVCDHLLVLKQLLSKAGKSDCLADGYDAQPIYSGCTFVLSQNERMGELLDDHMNNAFSAGESSEYSRFISFSDTRRGIRAQYAQWGLGLRMLHHLDRLMALVVDPN
;
A
#
# COMPACT_ATOMS: atom_id res chain seq x y z
N MET A 1 5.16 -7.22 -28.31
CA MET A 1 3.84 -7.23 -27.66
C MET A 1 3.08 -8.45 -28.13
N LEU A 2 2.97 -9.45 -27.27
CA LEU A 2 2.05 -10.57 -27.39
C LEU A 2 1.83 -11.05 -25.96
N PHE A 3 0.61 -10.80 -25.46
CA PHE A 3 0.06 -11.13 -24.15
C PHE A 3 0.36 -10.14 -23.01
N ASP A 4 -0.56 -9.17 -22.87
CA ASP A 4 -0.80 -8.40 -21.66
C ASP A 4 -2.07 -8.98 -20.99
N PRO A 5 -2.01 -9.42 -19.71
CA PRO A 5 -3.15 -10.00 -18.99
C PRO A 5 -4.03 -8.96 -18.26
N SER A 6 -3.88 -7.65 -18.49
CA SER A 6 -4.59 -6.60 -17.73
C SER A 6 -6.05 -6.31 -18.11
N PHE A 7 -6.69 -7.10 -19.00
CA PHE A 7 -8.09 -6.88 -19.39
C PHE A 7 -9.05 -7.94 -18.85
N THR A 8 -9.40 -7.83 -17.57
CA THR A 8 -10.60 -8.45 -17.01
C THR A 8 -11.38 -7.42 -16.21
N ASP A 9 -12.17 -6.61 -16.92
CA ASP A 9 -13.54 -6.20 -16.54
C ASP A 9 -13.99 -4.99 -17.38
N ARG A 10 -14.60 -5.29 -18.53
CA ARG A 10 -15.61 -4.42 -19.12
C ARG A 10 -16.88 -5.23 -19.33
N ALA A 11 -17.97 -4.81 -18.71
CA ALA A 11 -19.30 -5.22 -19.12
C ALA A 11 -19.54 -4.67 -20.53
N VAL A 12 -19.53 -5.55 -21.54
CA VAL A 12 -20.03 -5.20 -22.86
C VAL A 12 -21.55 -5.18 -22.75
N ASP A 13 -22.08 -3.98 -22.56
CA ASP A 13 -23.51 -3.73 -22.60
C ASP A 13 -24.06 -4.10 -23.98
N ALA A 14 -25.18 -4.83 -23.97
CA ALA A 14 -25.78 -5.43 -25.13
C ALA A 14 -26.37 -4.37 -26.08
N GLY A 15 -25.95 -4.39 -27.34
CA GLY A 15 -26.47 -3.52 -28.40
C GLY A 15 -26.47 -4.19 -29.77
N VAL A 16 -27.37 -5.17 -29.95
CA VAL A 16 -28.00 -5.64 -31.20
C VAL A 16 -27.12 -5.74 -32.46
N GLY A 17 -26.78 -6.98 -32.86
CA GLY A 17 -26.46 -7.26 -34.26
C GLY A 17 -25.72 -8.57 -34.51
N ALA A 18 -26.41 -9.54 -35.12
CA ALA A 18 -25.91 -10.77 -35.75
C ALA A 18 -25.42 -11.90 -34.81
N SER A 19 -26.37 -12.80 -34.55
CA SER A 19 -26.16 -14.19 -34.17
C SER A 19 -25.05 -14.87 -34.98
N TRP A 20 -23.88 -15.09 -34.37
CA TRP A 20 -22.89 -16.06 -34.84
C TRP A 20 -23.15 -17.41 -34.15
N GLN A 21 -24.25 -18.06 -34.53
CA GLN A 21 -24.34 -19.51 -34.43
C GLN A 21 -24.76 -20.04 -35.80
N PRO A 22 -24.02 -20.97 -36.40
CA PRO A 22 -24.46 -21.61 -37.62
C PRO A 22 -25.71 -22.46 -37.31
N PRO A 23 -26.74 -22.46 -38.18
CA PRO A 23 -28.05 -23.02 -37.87
C PRO A 23 -28.10 -24.55 -38.10
N VAL A 24 -27.04 -25.29 -37.80
CA VAL A 24 -27.01 -26.74 -37.95
C VAL A 24 -26.09 -27.38 -36.91
N THR A 25 -26.58 -28.40 -36.21
CA THR A 25 -25.77 -29.31 -35.39
C THR A 25 -24.58 -29.84 -36.21
N ALA A 26 -23.36 -29.47 -35.81
CA ALA A 26 -22.14 -30.00 -36.39
C ALA A 26 -22.04 -31.49 -36.01
N VAL A 27 -22.41 -32.36 -36.94
CA VAL A 27 -22.13 -33.79 -36.84
C VAL A 27 -20.65 -33.98 -37.17
N ALA A 28 -19.80 -34.04 -36.16
CA ALA A 28 -18.41 -34.42 -36.32
C ALA A 28 -18.33 -35.92 -36.63
N GLN A 29 -18.46 -36.28 -37.91
CA GLN A 29 -18.01 -37.58 -38.40
C GLN A 29 -16.52 -37.50 -38.77
N TYR A 30 -15.77 -38.45 -38.23
CA TYR A 30 -14.35 -38.66 -38.48
C TYR A 30 -14.07 -38.71 -40.00
N ARG A 31 -13.37 -37.71 -40.53
CA ARG A 31 -12.80 -37.75 -41.88
C ARG A 31 -11.33 -37.36 -41.81
N PRO A 32 -10.44 -38.01 -42.59
CA PRO A 32 -9.06 -37.57 -42.73
C PRO A 32 -9.05 -36.21 -43.44
N ALA A 33 -8.32 -35.24 -42.90
CA ALA A 33 -8.25 -33.88 -43.40
C ALA A 33 -7.00 -33.71 -44.28
N ASP A 34 -7.18 -33.68 -45.61
CA ASP A 34 -6.10 -33.49 -46.59
C ASP A 34 -5.85 -32.00 -46.93
N CYS A 35 -6.08 -31.06 -46.00
CA CYS A 35 -6.00 -29.61 -46.26
C CYS A 35 -4.83 -28.91 -45.55
N VAL A 36 -4.23 -27.94 -46.25
CA VAL A 36 -2.98 -27.17 -45.96
C VAL A 36 -2.94 -26.42 -44.61
N LEU A 37 -4.01 -26.47 -43.81
CA LEU A 37 -4.12 -25.86 -42.48
C LEU A 37 -4.45 -26.88 -41.38
N THR A 38 -4.05 -28.15 -41.54
CA THR A 38 -4.02 -29.09 -40.42
C THR A 38 -2.86 -28.72 -39.49
N LEU A 39 -3.18 -28.35 -38.25
CA LEU A 39 -2.20 -28.35 -37.17
C LEU A 39 -1.55 -29.75 -37.12
N PRO A 40 -0.23 -29.87 -36.96
CA PRO A 40 0.42 -31.16 -36.86
C PRO A 40 -0.20 -31.95 -35.71
N ASP A 41 -0.55 -33.21 -35.98
CA ASP A 41 -1.07 -34.11 -34.98
C ASP A 41 0.01 -34.28 -33.90
N VAL A 42 -0.28 -33.82 -32.69
CA VAL A 42 0.63 -33.92 -31.56
C VAL A 42 0.48 -35.34 -31.03
N CYS A 43 1.55 -36.13 -31.08
CA CYS A 43 1.55 -37.51 -30.58
C CYS A 43 0.97 -37.57 -29.15
N GLU A 44 0.14 -38.57 -28.85
CA GLU A 44 -0.44 -38.77 -27.50
C GLU A 44 0.63 -38.92 -26.39
N GLU A 45 1.88 -39.21 -26.77
CA GLU A 45 3.03 -39.27 -25.86
C GLU A 45 3.60 -37.90 -25.49
N VAL A 46 3.22 -36.83 -26.20
CA VAL A 46 3.61 -35.46 -25.85
C VAL A 46 2.68 -34.95 -24.77
N PRO A 47 3.18 -34.67 -23.55
CA PRO A 47 2.33 -34.22 -22.47
C PRO A 47 1.64 -32.90 -22.85
N ALA A 48 0.31 -32.88 -22.79
CA ALA A 48 -0.53 -31.72 -23.09
C ALA A 48 -0.23 -30.50 -22.19
N SER A 49 0.48 -30.73 -21.08
CA SER A 49 1.01 -29.72 -20.18
C SER A 49 2.36 -30.17 -19.65
N ALA A 50 3.39 -29.34 -19.79
CA ALA A 50 4.68 -29.52 -19.15
C ALA A 50 4.95 -28.36 -18.20
N SER A 51 5.32 -28.65 -16.96
CA SER A 51 5.85 -27.65 -16.04
C SER A 51 7.38 -27.72 -16.06
N VAL A 52 8.05 -26.66 -16.48
CA VAL A 52 9.51 -26.56 -16.42
C VAL A 52 9.91 -26.17 -15.00
N LYS A 53 10.65 -27.03 -14.32
CA LYS A 53 11.29 -26.72 -13.02
C LYS A 53 12.71 -26.22 -13.28
N TRP A 54 13.01 -25.00 -12.87
CA TRP A 54 14.35 -24.42 -13.01
C TRP A 54 15.22 -24.81 -11.81
N ARG A 55 16.54 -24.95 -11.99
CA ARG A 55 17.48 -25.44 -10.96
C ARG A 55 17.48 -24.65 -9.64
N ASN A 56 16.88 -23.47 -9.58
CA ASN A 56 16.72 -22.68 -8.35
C ASN A 56 15.67 -23.25 -7.37
N ASP A 57 14.85 -24.22 -7.78
CA ASP A 57 13.76 -24.80 -6.97
C ASP A 57 14.23 -25.55 -5.71
N GLU A 58 15.39 -26.23 -5.73
CA GLU A 58 15.89 -26.95 -4.54
C GLU A 58 16.17 -26.01 -3.36
N SER A 59 16.55 -24.76 -3.65
CA SER A 59 16.75 -23.74 -2.62
C SER A 59 15.43 -23.25 -2.02
N LEU A 60 14.37 -23.17 -2.84
CA LEU A 60 13.04 -22.73 -2.43
C LEU A 60 12.36 -23.77 -1.55
N ASP A 61 12.45 -25.05 -1.91
CA ASP A 61 11.87 -26.16 -1.14
C ASP A 61 12.45 -26.22 0.28
N ALA A 62 13.76 -26.00 0.43
CA ALA A 62 14.41 -25.95 1.73
C ALA A 62 13.90 -24.79 2.61
N ILE A 63 13.74 -23.60 2.03
CA ILE A 63 13.21 -22.43 2.76
C ILE A 63 11.76 -22.68 3.16
N VAL A 64 10.92 -23.17 2.24
CA VAL A 64 9.51 -23.50 2.49
C VAL A 64 9.39 -24.48 3.66
N LEU A 65 10.21 -25.53 3.68
CA LEU A 65 10.22 -26.51 4.75
C LEU A 65 10.52 -25.86 6.12
N GLU A 66 11.49 -24.94 6.18
CA GLU A 66 11.79 -24.19 7.39
C GLU A 66 10.64 -23.25 7.81
N GLN A 67 9.92 -22.66 6.84
CA GLN A 67 8.72 -21.86 7.13
C GLN A 67 7.64 -22.69 7.82
N PHE A 68 7.39 -23.93 7.36
CA PHE A 68 6.43 -24.83 8.01
C PHE A 68 6.92 -25.33 9.38
N ARG A 69 8.22 -25.60 9.54
CA ARG A 69 8.80 -26.10 10.80
C ARG A 69 8.82 -25.05 11.90
N HIS A 70 9.00 -23.78 11.54
CA HIS A 70 9.33 -22.73 12.50
C HIS A 70 8.35 -21.56 12.52
N GLY A 71 7.58 -21.37 11.45
CA GLY A 71 6.53 -20.37 11.32
C GLY A 71 5.19 -20.82 11.91
N PRO A 72 4.18 -19.93 11.87
CA PRO A 72 2.83 -20.18 12.36
C PRO A 72 1.91 -20.86 11.33
N LEU A 73 2.49 -21.43 10.28
CA LEU A 73 1.76 -22.09 9.19
C LEU A 73 1.17 -23.41 9.68
N ARG A 74 -0.01 -23.75 9.19
CA ARG A 74 -0.70 -24.98 9.60
C ARG A 74 -0.91 -25.88 8.40
N ALA A 75 -0.71 -27.18 8.60
CA ALA A 75 -1.00 -28.18 7.58
C ALA A 75 -2.50 -28.24 7.24
N GLU A 76 -3.38 -27.89 8.19
CA GLU A 76 -4.84 -27.82 7.96
C GLU A 76 -5.25 -26.74 6.95
N ASP A 77 -4.39 -25.76 6.70
CA ASP A 77 -4.64 -24.67 5.73
C ASP A 77 -4.29 -25.08 4.28
N VAL A 78 -3.83 -26.31 4.05
CA VAL A 78 -3.32 -26.79 2.77
C VAL A 78 -4.19 -27.92 2.25
N GLU A 79 -4.75 -27.75 1.06
CA GLU A 79 -5.60 -28.72 0.40
C GLU A 79 -5.00 -29.13 -0.96
N ALA A 80 -4.72 -30.44 -1.10
CA ALA A 80 -4.22 -31.08 -2.32
C ALA A 80 -3.14 -30.27 -3.09
N PRO A 81 -2.00 -29.92 -2.45
CA PRO A 81 -1.02 -29.04 -3.08
C PRO A 81 -0.29 -29.74 -4.22
N VAL A 82 -0.11 -29.03 -5.35
CA VAL A 82 0.62 -29.55 -6.52
C VAL A 82 2.14 -29.43 -6.39
N SER A 83 2.62 -28.61 -5.46
CA SER A 83 4.05 -28.42 -5.15
C SER A 83 4.25 -27.91 -3.71
N PRO A 84 5.47 -27.99 -3.15
CA PRO A 84 5.79 -27.37 -1.85
C PRO A 84 5.52 -25.86 -1.83
N VAL A 85 5.84 -25.16 -2.92
CA VAL A 85 5.57 -23.71 -3.07
C VAL A 85 4.07 -23.41 -3.06
N ASP A 86 3.25 -24.25 -3.72
CA ASP A 86 1.80 -24.10 -3.67
C ASP A 86 1.25 -24.36 -2.26
N ALA A 87 1.74 -25.40 -1.57
CA ALA A 87 1.39 -25.66 -0.17
C ALA A 87 1.73 -24.45 0.72
N PHE A 88 2.91 -23.88 0.55
CA PHE A 88 3.34 -22.69 1.27
C PHE A 88 2.44 -21.49 0.99
N ARG A 89 2.13 -21.23 -0.29
CA ARG A 89 1.23 -20.14 -0.70
C ARG A 89 -0.13 -20.27 -0.01
N GLN A 90 -0.75 -21.45 -0.07
CA GLN A 90 -2.05 -21.71 0.56
C GLN A 90 -1.99 -21.42 2.08
N ALA A 91 -1.01 -22.00 2.78
CA ALA A 91 -0.86 -21.83 4.23
C ALA A 91 -0.53 -20.38 4.63
N PHE A 92 0.34 -19.71 3.89
CA PHE A 92 0.74 -18.33 4.15
C PHE A 92 -0.44 -17.38 4.04
N PHE A 93 -1.20 -17.44 2.94
CA PHE A 93 -2.37 -16.58 2.78
C PHE A 93 -3.51 -16.94 3.73
N ALA A 94 -3.66 -18.21 4.13
CA ALA A 94 -4.56 -18.57 5.23
C ALA A 94 -4.14 -17.92 6.56
N TRP A 95 -2.83 -17.90 6.86
CA TRP A 95 -2.31 -17.19 8.01
C TRP A 95 -2.53 -15.67 7.94
N VAL A 96 -2.31 -15.03 6.79
CA VAL A 96 -2.58 -13.61 6.57
C VAL A 96 -4.06 -13.29 6.82
N ARG A 97 -4.98 -14.10 6.26
CA ARG A 97 -6.43 -13.94 6.49
C ARG A 97 -6.82 -14.02 7.96
N ARG A 98 -6.12 -14.82 8.78
CA ARG A 98 -6.33 -14.83 10.24
C ARG A 98 -5.88 -13.53 10.92
N GLN A 99 -4.89 -12.83 10.37
CA GLN A 99 -4.46 -11.53 10.90
C GLN A 99 -5.37 -10.37 10.43
N LEU A 100 -6.03 -10.54 9.29
CA LEU A 100 -6.99 -9.60 8.70
C LEU A 100 -8.42 -10.22 8.73
N PRO A 101 -9.10 -10.22 9.88
CA PRO A 101 -10.37 -10.94 10.05
C PRO A 101 -11.54 -10.37 9.24
N ALA A 102 -11.38 -9.18 8.66
CA ALA A 102 -12.37 -8.55 7.81
C ALA A 102 -11.68 -7.83 6.64
N PRO A 103 -12.31 -7.77 5.47
CA PRO A 103 -11.76 -7.10 4.31
C PRO A 103 -11.55 -5.62 4.59
N LEU A 104 -10.44 -5.10 4.07
CA LEU A 104 -10.11 -3.67 4.14
C LEU A 104 -10.97 -2.93 3.12
N ARG A 105 -11.36 -1.71 3.47
CA ARG A 105 -12.26 -0.85 2.69
C ARG A 105 -11.58 0.43 2.21
N PHE A 106 -10.62 0.94 2.98
CA PHE A 106 -9.97 2.23 2.75
C PHE A 106 -8.46 2.10 2.51
N LEU A 107 -7.92 0.88 2.64
CA LEU A 107 -6.51 0.58 2.37
C LEU A 107 -6.46 -0.43 1.23
N SER A 108 -5.76 -0.08 0.16
CA SER A 108 -5.51 -0.92 -1.00
C SER A 108 -4.07 -1.42 -0.98
N PHE A 109 -3.87 -2.70 -0.64
CA PHE A 109 -2.57 -3.33 -0.81
C PHE A 109 -2.71 -4.83 -1.03
N GLY A 110 -1.73 -5.40 -1.72
CA GLY A 110 -1.54 -6.82 -1.95
C GLY A 110 -0.30 -7.33 -1.26
N LEU A 111 -0.32 -8.63 -0.97
CA LEU A 111 0.88 -9.38 -0.62
C LEU A 111 1.09 -10.42 -1.72
N GLU A 112 2.30 -10.49 -2.26
CA GLU A 112 2.68 -11.44 -3.29
C GLU A 112 3.92 -12.22 -2.87
N LEU A 113 3.99 -13.48 -3.27
CA LEU A 113 5.17 -14.32 -3.03
C LEU A 113 6.01 -14.33 -4.31
N CYS A 114 7.23 -13.84 -4.21
CA CYS A 114 8.13 -13.65 -5.35
C CYS A 114 9.38 -14.52 -5.17
N ASP A 115 9.89 -15.08 -6.26
CA ASP A 115 11.26 -15.56 -6.29
C ASP A 115 12.23 -14.40 -6.58
N THR A 116 13.54 -14.64 -6.46
CA THR A 116 14.55 -13.60 -6.72
C THR A 116 14.48 -13.04 -8.15
N ASN A 117 14.14 -13.86 -9.15
CA ASN A 117 14.10 -13.39 -10.54
C ASN A 117 12.92 -12.44 -10.75
N ALA A 118 11.74 -12.77 -10.20
CA ALA A 118 10.57 -11.90 -10.23
C ALA A 118 10.84 -10.56 -9.56
N VAL A 119 11.61 -10.54 -8.45
CA VAL A 119 12.03 -9.27 -7.83
C VAL A 119 12.96 -8.49 -8.75
N ILE A 120 14.02 -9.13 -9.29
CA ILE A 120 14.97 -8.48 -10.20
C ILE A 120 14.24 -7.89 -11.42
N ASP A 121 13.35 -8.66 -12.04
CA ASP A 121 12.57 -8.20 -13.20
C ASP A 121 11.71 -6.98 -12.85
N ALA A 122 11.19 -6.90 -11.62
CA ALA A 122 10.37 -5.79 -11.15
C ALA A 122 11.16 -4.52 -10.83
N ILE A 123 12.46 -4.62 -10.50
CA ILE A 123 13.29 -3.49 -10.08
C ILE A 123 14.43 -3.15 -11.04
N GLN A 124 14.63 -3.91 -12.12
CA GLN A 124 15.79 -3.80 -13.03
C GLN A 124 16.01 -2.41 -13.65
N HIS A 125 14.97 -1.56 -13.67
CA HIS A 125 15.04 -0.20 -14.21
C HIS A 125 15.28 0.87 -13.15
N GLN A 126 15.38 0.49 -11.88
CA GLN A 126 15.61 1.41 -10.77
C GLN A 126 17.09 1.74 -10.64
N TYR A 127 17.42 3.00 -10.35
CA TYR A 127 18.81 3.41 -10.14
C TYR A 127 19.48 2.63 -8.99
N GLU A 128 18.72 2.34 -7.93
CA GLU A 128 19.20 1.65 -6.72
C GLU A 128 19.01 0.12 -6.77
N HIS A 129 18.75 -0.49 -7.94
CA HIS A 129 18.48 -1.94 -8.02
C HIS A 129 19.63 -2.81 -7.50
N ASP A 130 20.88 -2.34 -7.59
CA ASP A 130 22.08 -3.00 -7.06
C ASP A 130 22.11 -3.09 -5.52
N ASP A 131 21.29 -2.30 -4.83
CA ASP A 131 21.16 -2.38 -3.37
C ASP A 131 20.29 -3.56 -2.93
N PHE A 132 19.53 -4.17 -3.84
CA PHE A 132 18.81 -5.40 -3.56
C PHE A 132 19.77 -6.59 -3.43
N LYS A 133 20.04 -6.97 -2.18
CA LYS A 133 20.92 -8.10 -1.83
C LYS A 133 20.09 -9.23 -1.21
N PRO A 134 19.51 -10.12 -2.03
CA PRO A 134 18.63 -11.16 -1.55
C PRO A 134 19.39 -12.10 -0.60
N ARG A 135 18.86 -12.29 0.61
CA ARG A 135 19.43 -13.24 1.59
C ARG A 135 19.01 -14.68 1.32
N THR A 136 17.85 -14.83 0.70
CA THR A 136 17.20 -16.11 0.38
C THR A 136 16.55 -16.01 -1.00
N SER A 137 16.04 -17.13 -1.53
CA SER A 137 15.41 -17.16 -2.85
C SER A 137 13.90 -16.84 -2.84
N LEU A 138 13.30 -16.65 -1.66
CA LEU A 138 11.88 -16.38 -1.47
C LEU A 138 11.66 -15.01 -0.82
N HIS A 139 10.82 -14.19 -1.43
CA HIS A 139 10.54 -12.82 -1.01
C HIS A 139 9.04 -12.56 -0.89
N LEU A 140 8.67 -11.65 0.00
CA LEU A 140 7.34 -11.08 0.11
C LEU A 140 7.33 -9.73 -0.60
N GLY A 141 6.61 -9.63 -1.70
CA GLY A 141 6.27 -8.36 -2.34
C GLY A 141 5.08 -7.72 -1.63
N VAL A 142 5.24 -6.48 -1.17
CA VAL A 142 4.12 -5.65 -0.70
C VAL A 142 3.74 -4.76 -1.87
N LYS A 143 2.54 -4.94 -2.41
CA LYS A 143 2.08 -4.33 -3.65
C LYS A 143 1.02 -3.27 -3.38
N SER A 144 1.08 -2.14 -4.06
CA SER A 144 0.07 -1.08 -4.07
C SER A 144 -0.33 -0.86 -5.53
N THR A 145 -1.52 -1.33 -5.93
CA THR A 145 -1.99 -1.22 -7.32
C THR A 145 -2.83 0.02 -7.57
N ASP A 146 -3.50 0.50 -6.53
CA ASP A 146 -4.48 1.57 -6.62
C ASP A 146 -4.35 2.48 -5.42
N GLU A 147 -4.59 3.76 -5.63
CA GLU A 147 -4.63 4.74 -4.57
C GLU A 147 -5.93 5.54 -4.61
N TRP A 148 -6.69 5.44 -3.52
CA TRP A 148 -7.89 6.23 -3.33
C TRP A 148 -7.62 7.40 -2.38
N VAL A 149 -8.16 8.56 -2.73
CA VAL A 149 -8.11 9.76 -1.89
C VAL A 149 -9.31 9.74 -0.96
N HIS A 150 -9.04 9.72 0.34
CA HIS A 150 -10.03 9.71 1.40
C HIS A 150 -9.92 10.99 2.23
N GLU A 151 -11.02 11.71 2.38
CA GLU A 151 -11.05 12.91 3.20
C GLU A 151 -11.82 12.72 4.50
N VAL A 152 -11.41 13.47 5.53
CA VAL A 152 -12.17 13.55 6.78
C VAL A 152 -13.43 14.41 6.62
N GLY A 153 -13.37 15.46 5.79
CA GLY A 153 -14.52 16.25 5.34
C GLY A 153 -15.39 16.75 6.50
N ALA A 154 -16.70 16.52 6.41
CA ALA A 154 -17.68 16.97 7.40
C ALA A 154 -17.46 16.37 8.80
N PHE A 155 -16.76 15.24 8.91
CA PHE A 155 -16.45 14.61 10.21
C PHE A 155 -15.31 15.29 10.97
N ALA A 156 -14.58 16.22 10.36
CA ALA A 156 -13.53 16.96 11.04
C ALA A 156 -14.09 17.80 12.19
N GLU A 157 -15.22 18.48 11.98
CA GLU A 157 -15.80 19.41 12.95
C GLU A 157 -16.31 18.74 14.23
N PRO A 158 -17.05 17.61 14.19
CA PRO A 158 -17.33 16.82 15.38
C PRO A 158 -16.09 16.41 16.17
N LEU A 159 -14.99 16.07 15.48
CA LEU A 159 -13.74 15.67 16.13
C LEU A 159 -13.03 16.86 16.79
N ARG A 160 -13.02 18.03 16.13
CA ARG A 160 -12.52 19.30 16.71
C ARG A 160 -13.26 19.69 17.98
N ARG A 161 -14.60 19.62 17.95
CA ARG A 161 -15.45 19.93 19.10
C ARG A 161 -15.24 18.98 20.27
N ALA A 162 -14.93 17.71 19.98
CA ALA A 162 -14.65 16.72 21.02
C ALA A 162 -13.33 17.02 21.74
N HIS A 163 -12.25 17.27 20.98
CA HIS A 163 -10.98 17.69 21.56
C HIS A 163 -10.07 18.36 20.50
N PRO A 164 -9.45 19.53 20.77
CA PRO A 164 -8.62 20.25 19.78
C PRO A 164 -7.45 19.44 19.19
N LEU A 165 -6.85 18.56 19.98
CA LEU A 165 -5.73 17.69 19.56
C LEU A 165 -6.15 16.36 18.92
N LEU A 166 -7.46 16.08 18.76
CA LEU A 166 -7.90 14.76 18.30
C LEU A 166 -7.52 14.50 16.84
N LEU A 167 -7.73 15.48 15.96
CA LEU A 167 -7.33 15.38 14.55
C LEU A 167 -5.82 15.20 14.40
N HIS A 168 -5.01 16.03 15.08
CA HIS A 168 -3.56 15.85 15.12
C HIS A 168 -3.15 14.45 15.63
N THR A 169 -3.82 13.95 16.68
CA THR A 169 -3.54 12.60 17.22
C THR A 169 -3.86 11.51 16.21
N ILE A 170 -4.95 11.65 15.44
CA ILE A 170 -5.29 10.73 14.35
C ILE A 170 -4.19 10.77 13.29
N SER A 171 -3.89 11.94 12.71
CA SER A 171 -2.86 12.09 11.67
C SER A 171 -1.50 11.55 12.13
N ASN A 172 -1.05 11.88 13.34
CA ASN A 172 0.21 11.36 13.89
C ASN A 172 0.22 9.83 13.99
N ILE A 173 -0.90 9.21 14.35
CA ILE A 173 -0.99 7.75 14.43
C ILE A 173 -1.00 7.13 13.04
N VAL A 174 -1.69 7.74 12.07
CA VAL A 174 -1.68 7.30 10.66
C VAL A 174 -0.25 7.34 10.12
N ASP A 175 0.48 8.46 10.28
CA ASP A 175 1.88 8.59 9.84
C ASP A 175 2.79 7.51 10.45
N ARG A 176 2.61 7.24 11.75
CA ARG A 176 3.42 6.23 12.44
C ARG A 176 3.09 4.81 12.04
N VAL A 177 1.84 4.52 11.67
CA VAL A 177 1.46 3.22 11.11
C VAL A 177 1.98 3.09 9.68
N SER A 178 1.85 4.14 8.88
CA SER A 178 2.38 4.26 7.51
C SER A 178 3.87 3.89 7.47
N GLY A 179 4.68 4.55 8.29
CA GLY A 179 6.13 4.29 8.38
C GLY A 179 6.53 2.90 8.90
N LYS A 180 5.59 2.07 9.36
CA LYS A 180 5.84 0.67 9.78
C LYS A 180 5.20 -0.35 8.87
N THR A 181 4.34 0.06 7.96
CA THR A 181 3.51 -0.88 7.22
C THR A 181 3.50 -0.55 5.74
N VAL A 182 2.35 -0.16 5.22
CA VAL A 182 2.16 0.30 3.84
C VAL A 182 2.13 1.82 3.87
N LEU A 183 2.72 2.44 2.86
CA LEU A 183 2.69 3.89 2.70
C LEU A 183 1.24 4.39 2.69
N VAL A 184 0.95 5.39 3.51
CA VAL A 184 -0.27 6.19 3.45
C VAL A 184 0.19 7.63 3.24
N ARG A 185 -0.28 8.28 2.18
CA ARG A 185 0.01 9.70 1.92
C ARG A 185 -0.88 10.54 2.84
N THR A 186 -0.26 11.35 3.67
CA THR A 186 -0.94 12.19 4.67
C THR A 186 -0.66 13.67 4.37
N PRO A 187 -1.27 14.63 5.08
CA PRO A 187 -0.93 16.04 4.94
C PRO A 187 0.58 16.32 5.08
N GLY A 188 1.29 15.55 5.91
CA GLY A 188 2.75 15.64 6.03
C GLY A 188 3.49 15.21 4.77
N TRP A 189 3.00 14.17 4.07
CA TRP A 189 3.56 13.76 2.78
C TRP A 189 3.42 14.87 1.72
N PHE A 190 2.23 15.49 1.62
CA PHE A 190 2.02 16.60 0.68
C PHE A 190 2.92 17.79 0.95
N LEU A 191 3.13 18.12 2.24
CA LEU A 191 4.04 19.18 2.64
C LEU A 191 5.48 18.87 2.22
N CYS A 192 5.92 17.63 2.44
CA CYS A 192 7.24 17.17 2.03
C CYS A 192 7.40 17.25 0.50
N GLU A 193 6.43 16.71 -0.26
CA GLU A 193 6.45 16.70 -1.73
C GLU A 193 6.52 18.13 -2.30
N ALA A 194 5.64 19.02 -1.83
CA ALA A 194 5.66 20.42 -2.22
C ALA A 194 6.99 21.11 -1.87
N SER A 195 7.58 20.78 -0.71
CA SER A 195 8.87 21.33 -0.33
C SER A 195 9.99 20.86 -1.25
N CYS A 196 9.99 19.59 -1.67
CA CYS A 196 10.97 19.04 -2.60
C CYS A 196 10.86 19.69 -3.99
N LEU A 197 9.63 19.92 -4.47
CA LEU A 197 9.39 20.52 -5.78
C LEU A 197 9.66 22.02 -5.82
N HIS A 198 9.26 22.75 -4.78
CA HIS A 198 9.15 24.21 -4.84
C HIS A 198 10.05 24.95 -3.84
N TRP A 199 10.52 24.30 -2.79
CA TRP A 199 11.19 24.97 -1.65
C TRP A 199 12.54 24.32 -1.29
N GLU A 200 13.21 23.72 -2.27
CA GLU A 200 14.53 23.07 -2.11
C GLU A 200 14.58 22.01 -0.99
N GLY A 201 13.45 21.34 -0.74
CA GLY A 201 13.29 20.33 0.31
C GLY A 201 13.15 20.90 1.73
N ASN A 202 12.97 22.22 1.91
CA ASN A 202 12.81 22.84 3.23
C ASN A 202 11.33 23.13 3.54
N GLU A 203 10.69 22.22 4.29
CA GLU A 203 9.29 22.40 4.74
C GLU A 203 9.05 23.65 5.61
N SER A 204 10.12 24.20 6.22
CA SER A 204 10.08 25.38 7.10
C SER A 204 10.49 26.68 6.38
N ALA A 205 10.69 26.66 5.07
CA ALA A 205 11.08 27.83 4.30
C ALA A 205 10.04 28.96 4.41
N THR A 206 10.53 30.20 4.39
CA THR A 206 9.69 31.40 4.29
C THR A 206 9.50 31.82 2.84
N ASP A 207 8.53 32.68 2.58
CA ASP A 207 8.27 33.19 1.24
C ASP A 207 9.47 33.95 0.69
N GLU A 208 10.17 34.70 1.53
CA GLU A 208 11.39 35.40 1.17
C GLU A 208 12.51 34.45 0.76
N ASP A 209 12.64 33.31 1.45
CA ASP A 209 13.71 32.34 1.20
C ASP A 209 13.57 31.71 -0.20
N VAL A 210 12.34 31.41 -0.64
CA VAL A 210 12.11 30.62 -1.86
C VAL A 210 11.75 31.46 -3.08
N ARG A 211 11.40 32.74 -2.91
CA ARG A 211 10.90 33.57 -4.03
C ARG A 211 11.91 33.69 -5.18
N ALA A 212 13.21 33.78 -4.87
CA ALA A 212 14.24 33.81 -5.91
C ALA A 212 14.28 32.50 -6.71
N TRP A 213 14.26 31.36 -6.01
CA TRP A 213 14.20 30.03 -6.63
C TRP A 213 12.94 29.85 -7.49
N LEU A 214 11.78 30.26 -6.99
CA LEU A 214 10.52 30.17 -7.74
C LEU A 214 10.52 31.04 -9.00
N ASN A 215 11.08 32.25 -8.94
CA ASN A 215 11.24 33.10 -10.12
C ASN A 215 12.17 32.44 -11.16
N ASP A 216 13.23 31.77 -10.72
CA ASP A 216 14.16 31.07 -11.62
C ASP A 216 13.46 29.87 -12.31
N VAL A 217 12.57 29.16 -11.60
CA VAL A 217 11.85 27.98 -12.11
C VAL A 217 10.66 28.35 -12.99
N TYR A 218 9.82 29.28 -12.55
CA TYR A 218 8.55 29.64 -13.20
C TYR A 218 8.62 30.91 -14.04
N GLY A 219 9.78 31.57 -14.08
CA GLY A 219 9.95 32.90 -14.65
C GLY A 219 9.42 34.00 -13.72
N ASP A 220 9.59 35.26 -14.12
CA ASP A 220 9.09 36.43 -13.37
C ASP A 220 7.54 36.59 -13.45
N ASP A 221 6.79 35.49 -13.61
CA ASP A 221 5.33 35.49 -13.53
C ASP A 221 4.91 35.49 -12.06
N ALA A 222 4.66 36.69 -11.55
CA ALA A 222 4.30 36.90 -10.15
C ALA A 222 3.05 36.11 -9.71
N GLU A 223 2.06 35.91 -10.59
CA GLU A 223 0.84 35.19 -10.24
C GLU A 223 1.13 33.69 -10.03
N VAL A 224 1.99 33.12 -10.87
CA VAL A 224 2.43 31.72 -10.74
C VAL A 224 3.33 31.56 -9.53
N VAL A 225 4.27 32.48 -9.30
CA VAL A 225 5.21 32.40 -8.16
C VAL A 225 4.46 32.50 -6.84
N ASP A 226 3.52 33.44 -6.71
CA ASP A 226 2.75 33.64 -5.48
C ASP A 226 1.94 32.38 -5.12
N ARG A 227 1.43 31.66 -6.13
CA ARG A 227 0.66 30.40 -5.98
C ARG A 227 1.45 29.27 -5.31
N TYR A 228 2.77 29.27 -5.43
CA TYR A 228 3.66 28.23 -4.86
C TYR A 228 4.42 28.70 -3.61
N LEU A 229 4.10 29.89 -3.08
CA LEU A 229 4.72 30.37 -1.85
C LEU A 229 4.35 29.50 -0.63
N PRO A 230 5.27 29.33 0.34
CA PRO A 230 5.00 28.62 1.57
C PRO A 230 3.81 29.15 2.38
N SER A 231 3.54 30.45 2.37
CA SER A 231 2.39 31.04 3.07
C SER A 231 1.04 30.66 2.46
N GLU A 232 0.97 30.50 1.14
CA GLU A 232 -0.25 30.18 0.39
C GLU A 232 -0.50 28.67 0.35
N LEU A 233 0.52 27.89 0.02
CA LEU A 233 0.37 26.46 -0.23
C LEU A 233 0.35 25.63 1.07
N ARG A 234 1.17 25.97 2.07
CA ARG A 234 1.28 25.18 3.32
C ARG A 234 -0.06 25.02 4.06
N PRO A 235 -0.90 26.07 4.25
CA PRO A 235 -2.19 25.92 4.91
C PRO A 235 -3.17 25.03 4.14
N LEU A 236 -3.04 24.95 2.81
CA LEU A 236 -3.88 24.09 1.98
C LEU A 236 -3.45 22.62 2.07
N LEU A 237 -2.14 22.35 2.17
CA LEU A 237 -1.59 20.98 2.20
C LEU A 237 -1.59 20.37 3.60
N CYS A 238 -1.08 21.11 4.59
CA CYS A 238 -0.91 20.65 5.96
C CYS A 238 -1.26 21.77 6.93
N PRO A 239 -2.56 21.96 7.23
CA PRO A 239 -3.03 22.99 8.15
C PRO A 239 -2.32 22.92 9.50
N ASP A 240 -2.14 24.07 10.16
CA ASP A 240 -1.44 24.14 11.45
C ASP A 240 -2.08 23.28 12.54
N GLU A 241 -3.38 23.01 12.48
CA GLU A 241 -4.05 22.08 13.41
C GLU A 241 -3.49 20.64 13.33
N ILE A 242 -2.89 20.26 12.21
CA ILE A 242 -2.18 18.99 12.02
C ILE A 242 -0.68 19.18 12.19
N ARG A 243 -0.10 20.19 11.53
CA ARG A 243 1.34 20.40 11.47
C ARG A 243 1.93 20.80 12.83
N VAL A 244 1.39 21.84 13.45
CA VAL A 244 1.87 22.44 14.70
C VAL A 244 0.66 22.86 15.54
N PRO A 245 -0.08 21.89 16.12
CA PRO A 245 -1.30 22.21 16.83
C PRO A 245 -1.04 23.14 18.01
N GLY A 246 -1.95 24.10 18.21
CA GLY A 246 -1.88 25.06 19.29
C GLY A 246 -1.88 24.41 20.68
N LYS A 247 -1.30 25.11 21.66
CA LYS A 247 -1.32 24.67 23.05
C LYS A 247 -2.76 24.70 23.59
N VAL A 248 -3.22 23.57 24.13
CA VAL A 248 -4.53 23.49 24.79
C VAL A 248 -4.47 24.16 26.16
N GLU A 249 -5.39 25.10 26.41
CA GLU A 249 -5.51 25.78 27.70
C GLU A 249 -5.78 24.79 28.84
N GLY A 250 -5.17 25.03 30.02
CA GLY A 250 -5.30 24.14 31.17
C GLY A 250 -4.54 22.81 31.07
N ARG A 251 -4.04 22.43 29.89
CA ARG A 251 -3.27 21.19 29.70
C ARG A 251 -1.80 21.39 30.09
N ARG A 252 -1.35 20.61 31.07
CA ARG A 252 0.04 20.65 31.57
C ARG A 252 1.04 19.90 30.68
N VAL A 253 0.56 18.90 29.95
CA VAL A 253 1.38 18.04 29.07
C VAL A 253 1.79 18.84 27.83
N ARG A 254 3.10 18.82 27.53
CA ARG A 254 3.68 19.51 26.35
C ARG A 254 3.52 18.75 25.04
N SER A 255 3.24 17.44 25.08
CA SER A 255 3.10 16.62 23.88
C SER A 255 1.84 16.98 23.11
N SER A 256 1.94 17.29 21.83
CA SER A 256 0.78 17.58 20.97
C SER A 256 -0.17 16.39 20.74
N VAL A 257 0.26 15.17 21.10
CA VAL A 257 -0.52 13.95 20.96
C VAL A 257 -1.24 13.61 22.26
N LEU A 258 -2.49 13.15 22.17
CA LEU A 258 -3.27 12.71 23.33
C LEU A 258 -2.66 11.47 23.99
N SER A 259 -2.52 11.51 25.31
CA SER A 259 -2.10 10.37 26.13
C SER A 259 -3.20 9.31 26.24
N ASP A 260 -2.84 8.10 26.67
CA ASP A 260 -3.82 7.01 26.81
C ASP A 260 -4.91 7.33 27.83
N ASN A 261 -4.56 8.05 28.90
CA ASN A 261 -5.53 8.49 29.90
C ASN A 261 -6.48 9.54 29.34
N GLU A 262 -5.98 10.49 28.56
CA GLU A 262 -6.81 11.50 27.90
C GLU A 262 -7.75 10.86 26.88
N LEU A 263 -7.29 9.87 26.12
CA LEU A 263 -8.15 9.11 25.19
C LEU A 263 -9.23 8.30 25.92
N ARG A 264 -8.91 7.68 27.06
CA ARG A 264 -9.91 6.97 27.89
C ARG A 264 -10.93 7.93 28.50
N GLN A 265 -10.49 9.10 28.96
CA GLN A 265 -11.37 10.12 29.50
C GLN A 265 -12.31 10.65 28.40
N LEU A 266 -11.75 11.02 27.24
CA LEU A 266 -12.52 11.48 26.10
C LEU A 266 -13.54 10.45 25.62
N ARG A 267 -13.17 9.16 25.64
CA ARG A 267 -14.09 8.05 25.36
C ARG A 267 -15.26 7.99 26.35
N ALA A 268 -15.00 8.21 27.64
CA ALA A 268 -16.05 8.18 28.66
C ALA A 268 -16.99 9.40 28.54
N ASP A 269 -16.44 10.56 28.18
CA ASP A 269 -17.17 11.83 28.11
C ASP A 269 -17.92 12.02 26.77
N SER A 270 -17.52 11.33 25.70
CA SER A 270 -18.09 11.48 24.36
C SER A 270 -18.65 10.16 23.82
N PRO A 271 -19.98 10.00 23.66
CA PRO A 271 -20.55 8.79 23.08
C PRO A 271 -20.39 8.72 21.55
N GLY A 272 -20.70 7.56 20.98
CA GLY A 272 -20.83 7.39 19.53
C GLY A 272 -19.48 7.32 18.79
N MET A 273 -19.35 8.11 17.71
CA MET A 273 -18.19 8.09 16.81
C MET A 273 -16.87 8.38 17.55
N VAL A 274 -16.85 9.40 18.41
CA VAL A 274 -15.64 9.83 19.14
C VAL A 274 -15.13 8.71 20.06
N ALA A 275 -16.02 8.07 20.83
CA ALA A 275 -15.64 6.92 21.66
C ALA A 275 -14.98 5.80 20.85
N ARG A 276 -15.54 5.47 19.68
CA ARG A 276 -14.99 4.42 18.81
C ARG A 276 -13.65 4.83 18.20
N VAL A 277 -13.49 6.10 17.82
CA VAL A 277 -12.21 6.65 17.38
C VAL A 277 -11.17 6.49 18.48
N CYS A 278 -11.47 6.91 19.72
CA CYS A 278 -10.57 6.74 20.86
C CYS A 278 -10.20 5.26 21.11
N ASP A 279 -11.14 4.33 20.94
CA ASP A 279 -10.86 2.89 21.06
C ASP A 279 -9.84 2.40 20.03
N HIS A 280 -10.00 2.77 18.75
CA HIS A 280 -9.04 2.41 17.72
C HIS A 280 -7.67 3.08 17.93
N LEU A 281 -7.64 4.35 18.34
CA LEU A 281 -6.39 5.05 18.66
C LEU A 281 -5.65 4.38 19.83
N LEU A 282 -6.35 3.97 20.89
CA LEU A 282 -5.74 3.24 22.01
C LEU A 282 -5.12 1.91 21.57
N VAL A 283 -5.82 1.14 20.73
CA VAL A 283 -5.30 -0.12 20.20
C VAL A 283 -4.09 0.12 19.29
N LEU A 284 -4.15 1.09 18.38
CA LEU A 284 -3.05 1.44 17.49
C LEU A 284 -1.82 1.91 18.27
N LYS A 285 -1.98 2.75 19.29
CA LYS A 285 -0.87 3.17 20.17
C LYS A 285 -0.24 1.96 20.88
N GLN A 286 -1.04 1.02 21.35
CA GLN A 286 -0.53 -0.21 21.96
C GLN A 286 0.25 -1.06 20.95
N LEU A 287 -0.27 -1.23 19.73
CA LEU A 287 0.41 -1.97 18.67
C LEU A 287 1.73 -1.28 18.26
N LEU A 288 1.71 0.04 18.07
CA LEU A 288 2.91 0.84 17.75
C LEU A 288 3.97 0.72 18.84
N SER A 289 3.55 0.75 20.11
CA SER A 289 4.45 0.55 21.24
C SER A 289 5.05 -0.86 21.25
N LYS A 290 4.27 -1.90 20.92
CA LYS A 290 4.75 -3.28 20.81
C LYS A 290 5.72 -3.48 19.65
N ALA A 291 5.48 -2.84 18.52
CA ALA A 291 6.39 -2.87 17.38
C ALA A 291 7.71 -2.13 17.68
N GLY A 292 7.67 -1.07 18.49
CA GLY A 292 8.87 -0.33 18.90
C GLY A 292 9.62 0.24 17.69
N LYS A 293 10.88 -0.18 17.53
CA LYS A 293 11.75 0.20 16.39
C LYS A 293 11.62 -0.71 15.17
N SER A 294 10.80 -1.76 15.24
CA SER A 294 10.60 -2.64 14.09
C SER A 294 9.79 -1.95 13.02
N ASP A 295 10.19 -2.16 11.78
CA ASP A 295 9.52 -1.62 10.60
C ASP A 295 8.49 -2.60 10.03
N CYS A 296 8.05 -3.63 10.77
CA CYS A 296 7.00 -4.58 10.37
C CYS A 296 6.96 -4.97 8.87
N LEU A 297 6.12 -4.33 8.03
CA LEU A 297 6.03 -4.59 6.58
C LEU A 297 6.86 -3.59 5.73
N ALA A 298 7.45 -2.60 6.38
CA ALA A 298 8.41 -1.65 5.85
C ALA A 298 9.89 -2.12 5.95
N ASP A 299 10.17 -3.30 6.50
CA ASP A 299 11.53 -3.88 6.61
C ASP A 299 11.94 -4.64 5.34
N GLY A 300 12.44 -3.93 4.32
CA GLY A 300 12.83 -4.53 3.04
C GLY A 300 13.43 -3.53 2.06
N TYR A 301 13.74 -4.01 0.86
CA TYR A 301 14.17 -3.15 -0.25
C TYR A 301 13.02 -2.23 -0.64
N ASP A 302 13.30 -0.92 -0.73
CA ASP A 302 12.32 0.09 -1.13
C ASP A 302 12.21 0.09 -2.65
N ALA A 303 11.04 -0.26 -3.16
CA ALA A 303 10.80 -0.39 -4.59
C ALA A 303 10.21 0.89 -5.20
N GLN A 304 10.31 2.03 -4.51
CA GLN A 304 9.88 3.35 -5.00
C GLN A 304 8.44 3.30 -5.56
N PRO A 305 7.45 3.02 -4.69
CA PRO A 305 6.08 2.77 -5.15
C PRO A 305 5.46 3.99 -5.82
N ILE A 306 4.83 3.78 -6.97
CA ILE A 306 3.95 4.77 -7.61
C ILE A 306 2.75 5.05 -6.69
N TYR A 307 2.05 3.99 -6.31
CA TYR A 307 0.82 4.08 -5.52
C TYR A 307 1.08 3.87 -4.03
N SER A 308 0.34 4.58 -3.20
CA SER A 308 0.28 4.30 -1.77
C SER A 308 -0.94 3.43 -1.45
N GLY A 309 -1.00 2.90 -0.23
CA GLY A 309 -2.16 2.15 0.23
C GLY A 309 -3.43 2.99 0.27
N CYS A 310 -3.29 4.30 0.53
CA CYS A 310 -4.30 5.32 0.30
C CYS A 310 -3.72 6.72 0.54
N THR A 311 -4.39 7.73 0.01
CA THR A 311 -4.21 9.11 0.44
C THR A 311 -5.27 9.45 1.49
N PHE A 312 -4.86 9.97 2.65
CA PHE A 312 -5.73 10.38 3.74
C PHE A 312 -5.52 11.85 4.10
N VAL A 313 -6.52 12.70 3.82
CA VAL A 313 -6.44 14.16 3.97
C VAL A 313 -7.57 14.72 4.83
N LEU A 314 -7.42 15.95 5.34
CA LEU A 314 -8.51 16.59 6.08
C LEU A 314 -9.64 17.05 5.16
N SER A 315 -9.29 17.69 4.05
CA SER A 315 -10.19 18.21 3.03
C SER A 315 -9.44 18.17 1.70
N GLN A 316 -10.07 17.65 0.66
CA GLN A 316 -9.52 17.73 -0.68
C GLN A 316 -9.49 19.19 -1.16
N ASN A 317 -8.50 19.50 -1.98
CA ASN A 317 -8.41 20.76 -2.71
C ASN A 317 -7.62 20.54 -4.00
N GLU A 318 -7.72 21.50 -4.91
CA GLU A 318 -7.08 21.44 -6.23
C GLU A 318 -5.55 21.26 -6.13
N ARG A 319 -4.90 21.84 -5.11
CA ARG A 319 -3.44 21.71 -4.92
C ARG A 319 -2.99 20.30 -4.63
N MET A 320 -3.77 19.59 -3.82
CA MET A 320 -3.48 18.18 -3.52
C MET A 320 -3.65 17.32 -4.78
N GLY A 321 -4.65 17.62 -5.61
CA GLY A 321 -4.84 16.97 -6.90
C GLY A 321 -3.64 17.20 -7.83
N GLU A 322 -3.24 18.46 -8.02
CA GLU A 322 -2.08 18.83 -8.83
C GLU A 322 -0.79 18.13 -8.36
N LEU A 323 -0.51 18.13 -7.06
CA LEU A 323 0.68 17.45 -6.53
C LEU A 323 0.64 15.94 -6.71
N LEU A 324 -0.53 15.29 -6.57
CA LEU A 324 -0.65 13.86 -6.87
C LEU A 324 -0.44 13.59 -8.36
N ASP A 325 -1.05 14.38 -9.23
CA ASP A 325 -0.92 14.22 -10.67
C ASP A 325 0.53 14.43 -11.13
N ASP A 326 1.20 15.47 -10.61
CA ASP A 326 2.61 15.74 -10.87
C ASP A 326 3.50 14.59 -10.37
N HIS A 327 3.26 14.12 -9.14
CA HIS A 327 3.99 12.99 -8.58
C HIS A 327 3.84 11.73 -9.45
N MET A 328 2.61 11.38 -9.83
CA MET A 328 2.34 10.22 -10.67
C MET A 328 2.95 10.38 -12.06
N ASN A 329 2.80 11.55 -12.68
CA ASN A 329 3.36 11.82 -14.01
C ASN A 329 4.89 11.75 -14.00
N ASN A 330 5.54 12.26 -12.94
CA ASN A 330 6.98 12.15 -12.75
C ASN A 330 7.41 10.69 -12.57
N ALA A 331 6.71 9.93 -11.73
CA ALA A 331 6.96 8.51 -11.51
C ALA A 331 6.85 7.69 -12.82
N PHE A 332 5.79 7.93 -13.60
CA PHE A 332 5.60 7.29 -14.91
C PHE A 332 6.66 7.70 -15.93
N SER A 333 7.06 8.98 -15.95
CA SER A 333 8.02 9.51 -16.92
C SER A 333 9.46 9.08 -16.62
N ALA A 334 9.80 8.89 -15.34
CA ALA A 334 11.12 8.43 -14.92
C ALA A 334 11.38 6.97 -15.31
N GLY A 335 10.33 6.13 -15.29
CA GLY A 335 10.45 4.70 -15.58
C GLY A 335 11.13 3.88 -14.47
N GLU A 336 11.34 4.49 -13.30
CA GLU A 336 12.00 3.86 -12.14
C GLU A 336 11.01 3.44 -11.05
N SER A 337 9.75 3.84 -11.14
CA SER A 337 8.77 3.53 -10.10
C SER A 337 8.09 2.18 -10.31
N SER A 338 7.71 1.52 -9.22
CA SER A 338 7.10 0.17 -9.23
C SER A 338 5.68 0.18 -8.65
N GLU A 339 4.89 -0.85 -8.96
CA GLU A 339 3.65 -1.15 -8.21
C GLU A 339 3.96 -1.78 -6.84
N TYR A 340 5.21 -2.19 -6.60
CA TYR A 340 5.63 -2.70 -5.31
C TYR A 340 6.09 -1.55 -4.42
N SER A 341 5.62 -1.54 -3.17
CA SER A 341 6.21 -0.69 -2.14
C SER A 341 7.53 -1.27 -1.65
N ARG A 342 7.56 -2.59 -1.39
CA ARG A 342 8.76 -3.25 -0.85
C ARG A 342 8.88 -4.71 -1.20
N PHE A 343 10.12 -5.19 -1.20
CA PHE A 343 10.46 -6.61 -1.22
C PHE A 343 11.19 -7.03 0.05
N ILE A 344 10.64 -8.03 0.75
CA ILE A 344 11.16 -8.54 2.03
C ILE A 344 11.60 -9.99 1.87
N SER A 345 12.89 -10.28 2.02
CA SER A 345 13.38 -11.67 1.98
C SER A 345 12.89 -12.47 3.18
N PHE A 346 12.33 -13.66 2.94
CA PHE A 346 12.00 -14.59 4.01
C PHE A 346 13.27 -15.06 4.72
N SER A 347 13.24 -15.15 6.04
CA SER A 347 14.36 -15.70 6.79
C SER A 347 14.39 -17.23 6.66
N ASP A 348 15.58 -17.79 6.63
CA ASP A 348 15.88 -19.22 6.65
C ASP A 348 16.26 -19.73 8.07
N THR A 349 16.28 -18.84 9.07
CA THR A 349 16.62 -19.20 10.45
C THR A 349 15.39 -19.29 11.34
N ARG A 350 15.35 -20.27 12.24
CA ARG A 350 14.26 -20.43 13.24
C ARG A 350 13.90 -19.13 13.98
N ARG A 351 14.92 -18.36 14.40
CA ARG A 351 14.71 -17.10 15.13
C ARG A 351 14.16 -16.01 14.21
N GLY A 352 14.73 -15.88 13.01
CA GLY A 352 14.30 -14.87 12.03
C GLY A 352 12.88 -15.12 11.54
N ILE A 353 12.53 -16.36 11.21
CA ILE A 353 11.17 -16.76 10.80
C ILE A 353 10.13 -16.34 11.84
N ARG A 354 10.35 -16.71 13.10
CA ARG A 354 9.43 -16.36 14.21
C ARG A 354 9.32 -14.86 14.42
N ALA A 355 10.43 -14.13 14.28
CA ALA A 355 10.44 -12.68 14.41
C ALA A 355 9.65 -12.03 13.27
N GLN A 356 9.87 -12.44 12.01
CA GLN A 356 9.17 -11.91 10.84
C GLN A 356 7.67 -12.12 10.93
N TYR A 357 7.19 -13.34 11.21
CA TYR A 357 5.76 -13.57 11.37
C TYR A 357 5.14 -12.79 12.54
N ALA A 358 5.87 -12.58 13.63
CA ALA A 358 5.39 -11.75 14.73
C ALA A 358 5.30 -10.27 14.32
N GLN A 359 6.27 -9.76 13.58
CA GLN A 359 6.32 -8.40 13.06
C GLN A 359 5.24 -8.15 12.00
N TRP A 360 5.11 -9.03 11.02
CA TRP A 360 4.05 -8.97 10.02
C TRP A 360 2.66 -9.11 10.65
N GLY A 361 2.49 -9.98 11.65
CA GLY A 361 1.26 -10.07 12.43
C GLY A 361 0.90 -8.76 13.14
N LEU A 362 1.90 -8.04 13.67
CA LEU A 362 1.68 -6.69 14.22
C LEU A 362 1.27 -5.70 13.12
N GLY A 363 2.00 -5.67 12.00
CA GLY A 363 1.72 -4.76 10.88
C GLY A 363 0.32 -4.95 10.29
N LEU A 364 -0.06 -6.20 10.00
CA LEU A 364 -1.41 -6.52 9.49
C LEU A 364 -2.51 -6.12 10.46
N ARG A 365 -2.30 -6.30 11.77
CA ARG A 365 -3.25 -5.84 12.79
C ARG A 365 -3.32 -4.32 12.88
N MET A 366 -2.21 -3.61 12.69
CA MET A 366 -2.24 -2.14 12.60
C MET A 366 -3.07 -1.70 11.41
N LEU A 367 -2.83 -2.27 10.23
CA LEU A 367 -3.60 -1.98 9.01
C LEU A 367 -5.09 -2.25 9.20
N HIS A 368 -5.46 -3.37 9.83
CA HIS A 368 -6.85 -3.65 10.17
C HIS A 368 -7.47 -2.56 11.07
N HIS A 369 -6.80 -2.16 12.16
CA HIS A 369 -7.34 -1.14 13.06
C HIS A 369 -7.31 0.26 12.45
N LEU A 370 -6.37 0.55 11.55
CA LEU A 370 -6.31 1.77 10.77
C LEU A 370 -7.48 1.85 9.79
N ASP A 371 -7.77 0.79 9.04
CA ASP A 371 -8.93 0.73 8.15
C ASP A 371 -10.26 0.96 8.90
N ARG A 372 -10.40 0.38 10.10
CA ARG A 372 -11.58 0.62 10.94
C ARG A 372 -11.63 2.03 11.52
N LEU A 373 -10.49 2.64 11.81
CA LEU A 373 -10.41 4.05 12.20
C LEU A 373 -10.86 4.93 11.03
N MET A 374 -10.34 4.69 9.82
CA MET A 374 -10.73 5.40 8.60
C MET A 374 -12.24 5.28 8.35
N ALA A 375 -12.81 4.08 8.52
CA ALA A 375 -14.26 3.88 8.40
C ALA A 375 -15.12 4.73 9.35
N LEU A 376 -14.54 5.31 10.40
CA LEU A 376 -15.23 6.19 11.34
C LEU A 376 -15.03 7.67 11.04
N VAL A 377 -13.97 8.04 10.32
CA VAL A 377 -13.55 9.44 10.14
C VAL A 377 -13.57 9.89 8.70
N VAL A 378 -13.62 8.98 7.73
CA VAL A 378 -13.71 9.31 6.31
C VAL A 378 -15.16 9.66 5.96
N ASP A 379 -15.33 10.81 5.32
CA ASP A 379 -16.62 11.28 4.80
C ASP A 379 -17.07 10.34 3.66
N PRO A 380 -18.30 9.81 3.67
CA PRO A 380 -18.79 8.94 2.61
C PRO A 380 -19.13 9.66 1.29
N ASN A 381 -19.01 10.98 1.22
CA ASN A 381 -19.46 11.80 0.10
C ASN A 381 -18.39 12.01 -0.97
#